data_AF-X1KPP1-F1
#
_entry.id   AF-X1KPP1-F1
#
_cell.length_a   1.000
_cell.length_b   1.000
_cell.length_c   1.000
_cell.angle_alpha   90.00
_cell.angle_beta   90.00
_cell.angle_gamma   90.00
#
_symmetry.space_group_name_H-M   'P 1'
#
loop_
_entity.id
_entity.type
_entity.pdbx_description
1 polymer ?
#
loop_
_entity_poly.entity_id
_entity_poly.type
_entity_poly.pdbx_seq_one_letter_code
_entity_poly.pdbx_strand_id
1 'polypeptide(L)'
;ISFSRKYSTDDTMFMVTSDLTAGTDSIWRHASDWERVGVSKLAEFDDAEINQVQLSPEFPTDETVYVALSGDDPVIYRSTDAGGDWKALIRQPAAMYGWVVVDEETIIVGGDSIVYWTDNHGRRIWEDDTLTGAADH
;
A
#
# COMPACT_ATOMS: atom_id res chain seq x y z
N ILE A 1 3.61 -6.10 7.63
CA ILE A 1 5.04 -6.30 7.30
C ILE A 1 5.11 -6.82 5.86
N SER A 2 6.11 -6.42 5.09
CA SER A 2 6.34 -6.90 3.72
C SER A 2 7.84 -6.97 3.43
N PHE A 3 8.24 -7.97 2.65
CA PHE A 3 9.64 -8.25 2.33
C PHE A 3 9.93 -7.94 0.87
N SER A 4 11.14 -7.45 0.58
CA SER A 4 11.66 -7.45 -0.78
C SER A 4 11.71 -8.89 -1.30
N ARG A 5 11.43 -9.10 -2.59
CA ARG A 5 11.63 -10.42 -3.23
C ARG A 5 13.09 -10.87 -3.22
N LYS A 6 14.02 -9.94 -3.02
CA LYS A 6 15.46 -10.19 -2.89
C LYS A 6 15.96 -10.07 -1.44
N TYR A 7 15.07 -10.19 -0.45
CA TYR A 7 15.40 -10.07 0.98
C TYR A 7 16.67 -10.82 1.39
N SER A 8 16.90 -12.04 0.88
CA SER A 8 18.10 -12.82 1.19
C SER A 8 19.43 -12.19 0.75
N THR A 9 19.38 -11.15 -0.09
CA THR A 9 20.53 -10.46 -0.68
C THR A 9 20.53 -8.95 -0.47
N ASP A 10 19.36 -8.32 -0.34
CA ASP A 10 19.22 -6.88 -0.09
C ASP A 10 18.80 -6.54 1.35
N ASP A 11 18.47 -7.56 2.16
CA ASP A 11 18.01 -7.43 3.55
C ASP A 11 16.87 -6.42 3.75
N THR A 12 16.09 -6.19 2.69
CA THR A 12 15.08 -5.13 2.67
C THR A 12 13.69 -5.60 3.07
N MET A 13 13.11 -5.01 4.09
CA MET A 13 11.70 -5.20 4.46
C MET A 13 11.09 -3.90 5.01
N PHE A 14 9.76 -3.83 4.99
CA PHE A 14 9.01 -2.75 5.61
C PHE A 14 8.04 -3.28 6.66
N MET A 15 7.87 -2.52 7.73
CA MET A 15 6.96 -2.82 8.83
C MET A 15 6.16 -1.57 9.21
N VAL A 16 4.89 -1.78 9.54
CA VAL A 16 4.05 -0.75 10.13
C VAL A 16 3.85 -1.11 11.60
N THR A 17 4.00 -0.13 12.49
CA THR A 17 3.80 -0.29 13.93
C THR A 17 2.90 0.82 14.45
N SER A 18 1.97 0.49 15.33
CA SER A 18 1.05 1.45 15.95
C SER A 18 1.47 1.77 17.39
N ASP A 19 1.52 3.05 17.72
CA ASP A 19 1.48 3.54 19.09
C ASP A 19 0.01 3.82 19.45
N LEU A 20 -0.61 2.89 20.15
CA LEU A 20 -2.02 2.98 20.54
C LEU A 20 -2.28 4.07 21.60
N THR A 21 -1.25 4.57 22.26
CA THR A 21 -1.40 5.66 23.25
C THR A 21 -1.35 7.02 22.57
N ALA A 22 -0.41 7.19 21.64
CA ALA A 22 -0.30 8.41 20.85
C ALA A 22 -1.29 8.48 19.68
N GLY A 23 -1.86 7.34 19.26
CA GLY A 23 -2.66 7.23 18.04
C GLY A 23 -1.82 7.51 16.80
N THR A 24 -0.61 6.93 16.74
CA THR A 24 0.37 7.20 15.68
C THR A 24 0.87 5.90 15.09
N ASP A 25 0.82 5.78 13.76
CA ASP A 25 1.45 4.68 13.04
C ASP A 25 2.80 5.10 12.49
N SER A 26 3.73 4.16 12.49
CA SER A 26 5.10 4.36 12.05
C SER A 26 5.42 3.36 10.96
N ILE A 27 5.98 3.85 9.87
CA ILE A 27 6.47 3.02 8.77
C ILE A 27 7.98 2.92 8.93
N TRP A 28 8.46 1.71 9.04
CA TRP A 28 9.87 1.38 9.23
C TRP A 28 10.38 0.64 8.01
N ARG A 29 11.54 1.04 7.52
CA ARG A 29 12.34 0.31 6.55
C ARG A 29 13.49 -0.37 7.29
N HIS A 30 13.77 -1.61 6.95
CA HIS A 30 15.03 -2.26 7.29
C HIS A 30 15.86 -2.40 6.02
N ALA A 31 17.10 -1.95 6.07
CA ALA A 31 18.12 -2.21 5.05
C ALA A 31 19.49 -2.15 5.73
N SER A 32 20.00 -3.27 6.21
CA SER A 32 21.13 -3.39 7.16
C SER A 32 20.89 -2.83 8.57
N ASP A 33 20.01 -1.83 8.73
CA ASP A 33 19.51 -1.36 10.03
C ASP A 33 18.06 -0.86 9.87
N TRP A 34 17.37 -0.66 11.00
CA TRP A 34 16.02 -0.10 11.04
C TRP A 34 16.05 1.42 11.00
N GLU A 35 15.27 2.00 10.09
CA GLU A 35 15.02 3.44 10.05
C GLU A 35 13.52 3.72 9.87
N ARG A 36 13.09 4.84 10.44
CA ARG A 36 11.71 5.31 10.32
C ARG A 36 11.60 6.16 9.06
N VAL A 37 10.72 5.74 8.15
CA VAL A 37 10.53 6.34 6.83
C VAL A 37 9.13 6.95 6.66
N GLY A 38 8.33 6.96 7.72
CA GLY A 38 7.02 7.61 7.70
C GLY A 38 6.34 7.56 9.06
N VAL A 39 5.46 8.54 9.31
CA VAL A 39 4.65 8.64 10.52
C VAL A 39 3.28 9.19 10.13
N SER A 40 2.20 8.48 10.49
CA SER A 40 0.82 8.83 10.06
C SER A 40 0.40 10.27 10.34
N LYS A 41 0.93 10.89 11.40
CA LYS A 41 0.62 12.27 11.78
C LYS A 41 1.33 13.35 10.95
N LEU A 42 2.22 12.96 10.04
CA LEU A 42 2.88 13.91 9.15
C LEU A 42 1.92 14.36 8.05
N ALA A 43 2.13 15.57 7.56
CA ALA A 43 1.26 16.19 6.56
C ALA A 43 1.14 15.38 5.26
N GLU A 44 2.12 14.55 4.95
CA GLU A 44 2.11 13.64 3.79
C GLU A 44 1.00 12.57 3.87
N PHE A 45 0.57 12.24 5.09
CA PHE A 45 -0.46 11.24 5.37
C PHE A 45 -1.81 11.85 5.81
N ASP A 46 -1.94 13.17 5.93
CA ASP A 46 -3.18 13.84 6.36
C ASP A 46 -3.80 13.22 7.64
N ASP A 47 -2.95 12.82 8.60
CA ASP A 47 -3.33 12.16 9.86
C ASP A 47 -4.07 10.81 9.67
N ALA A 48 -3.93 10.17 8.50
CA ALA A 48 -4.54 8.87 8.21
C ALA A 48 -3.87 7.74 8.99
N GLU A 49 -4.67 6.89 9.64
CA GLU A 49 -4.20 5.62 10.20
C GLU A 49 -3.61 4.73 9.09
N ILE A 50 -2.55 3.98 9.40
CA ILE A 50 -1.88 3.09 8.45
C ILE A 50 -1.73 1.72 9.10
N ASN A 51 -2.23 0.67 8.44
CA ASN A 51 -2.18 -0.69 8.96
C ASN A 51 -1.72 -1.74 7.93
N GLN A 52 -1.57 -1.35 6.67
CA GLN A 52 -1.06 -2.20 5.60
C GLN A 52 0.26 -1.66 5.04
N VAL A 53 1.13 -2.56 4.60
CA VAL A 53 2.32 -2.24 3.81
C VAL A 53 2.64 -3.36 2.83
N GLN A 54 2.96 -3.00 1.59
CA GLN A 54 3.39 -3.95 0.58
C GLN A 54 4.38 -3.33 -0.41
N LEU A 55 5.47 -4.04 -0.66
CA LEU A 55 6.47 -3.65 -1.67
C LEU A 55 6.02 -4.12 -3.05
N SER A 56 6.39 -3.36 -4.08
CA SER A 56 6.39 -3.84 -5.46
C SER A 56 7.25 -5.11 -5.57
N PRO A 57 6.81 -6.14 -6.32
CA PRO A 57 7.67 -7.25 -6.71
C PRO A 57 9.03 -6.85 -7.29
N GLU A 58 9.08 -5.72 -7.99
CA GLU A 58 10.26 -5.12 -8.62
C GLU A 58 10.93 -4.05 -7.74
N PHE A 59 10.62 -4.01 -6.43
CA PHE A 59 11.21 -3.08 -5.45
C PHE A 59 12.73 -2.89 -5.57
N PRO A 60 13.57 -3.93 -5.77
CA PRO A 60 15.01 -3.76 -5.93
C PRO A 60 15.44 -2.88 -7.12
N THR A 61 14.51 -2.53 -8.00
CA THR A 61 14.73 -1.67 -9.17
C THR A 61 13.83 -0.45 -9.21
N ASP A 62 12.58 -0.55 -8.75
CA ASP A 62 11.59 0.55 -8.81
C ASP A 62 11.40 1.29 -7.48
N GLU A 63 11.98 0.77 -6.39
CA GLU A 63 11.90 1.30 -5.02
C GLU A 63 10.46 1.62 -4.55
N THR A 64 9.47 0.97 -5.16
CA THR A 64 8.06 1.29 -4.98
C THR A 64 7.47 0.53 -3.82
N VAL A 65 6.92 1.27 -2.86
CA VAL A 65 6.22 0.72 -1.70
C VAL A 65 4.88 1.41 -1.53
N TYR A 66 3.88 0.62 -1.17
CA TYR A 66 2.55 1.10 -0.84
C TYR A 66 2.28 0.89 0.64
N VAL A 67 1.56 1.84 1.23
CA VAL A 67 0.99 1.74 2.58
C VAL A 67 -0.46 2.17 2.54
N ALA A 68 -1.28 1.65 3.46
CA ALA A 68 -2.69 1.99 3.44
C ALA A 68 -3.40 1.84 4.79
N LEU A 69 -4.51 2.55 4.90
CA LEU A 69 -5.62 2.20 5.78
C LEU A 69 -6.53 1.19 5.05
N SER A 70 -6.78 0.03 5.67
CA SER A 70 -7.83 -0.90 5.24
C SER A 70 -9.17 -0.62 5.95
N GLY A 71 -10.29 -0.97 5.31
CA GLY A 71 -11.64 -0.73 5.84
C GLY A 71 -12.58 -0.11 4.80
N ASP A 72 -13.57 0.63 5.31
CA ASP A 72 -14.69 1.20 4.52
C ASP A 72 -14.36 2.57 3.92
N ASP A 73 -13.28 3.22 4.37
CA ASP A 73 -12.76 4.48 3.82
C ASP A 73 -11.23 4.37 3.66
N PRO A 74 -10.75 3.48 2.78
CA PRO A 74 -9.33 3.23 2.67
C PRO A 74 -8.62 4.44 2.03
N VAL A 75 -7.42 4.71 2.50
CA VAL A 75 -6.49 5.59 1.82
C VAL A 75 -5.20 4.84 1.58
N ILE A 76 -4.77 4.86 0.32
CA ILE A 76 -3.57 4.21 -0.18
C ILE A 76 -2.57 5.31 -0.54
N TYR A 77 -1.36 5.18 0.01
CA TYR A 77 -0.20 6.02 -0.29
C TYR A 77 0.86 5.19 -0.99
N ARG A 78 1.64 5.85 -1.84
CA ARG A 78 2.76 5.30 -2.59
C ARG A 78 3.99 6.13 -2.37
N SER A 79 5.13 5.45 -2.23
CA SER A 79 6.46 6.00 -2.38
C SER A 79 7.16 5.29 -3.55
N THR A 80 8.03 6.00 -4.27
CA THR A 80 8.88 5.50 -5.36
C THR A 80 10.37 5.71 -5.08
N ASP A 81 10.69 5.93 -3.81
CA ASP A 81 12.03 6.25 -3.32
C ASP A 81 12.26 5.54 -1.97
N ALA A 82 11.72 4.33 -1.86
CA ALA A 82 11.86 3.45 -0.70
C ALA A 82 11.42 4.08 0.63
N GLY A 83 10.36 4.89 0.60
CA GLY A 83 9.82 5.61 1.76
C GLY A 83 10.45 6.96 2.02
N GLY A 84 11.17 7.55 1.06
CA GLY A 84 11.68 8.92 1.18
C GLY A 84 10.56 9.96 1.19
N ASP A 85 9.60 9.83 0.27
CA ASP A 85 8.42 10.68 0.13
C ASP A 85 7.16 9.84 -0.15
N TRP A 86 6.03 10.24 0.45
CA TRP A 86 4.75 9.55 0.27
C TRP A 86 3.71 10.44 -0.43
N LYS A 87 2.92 9.82 -1.31
CA LYS A 87 1.81 10.49 -2.02
C LYS A 87 0.57 9.60 -2.00
N ALA A 88 -0.57 10.17 -1.60
CA ALA A 88 -1.85 9.50 -1.76
C ALA A 88 -2.15 9.22 -3.24
N LEU A 89 -2.74 8.07 -3.52
CA LEU A 89 -3.32 7.81 -4.84
C LEU A 89 -4.47 8.78 -5.11
N ILE A 90 -4.60 9.18 -6.39
CA ILE A 90 -5.64 10.13 -6.81
C ILE A 90 -7.05 9.54 -6.65
N ARG A 91 -7.17 8.22 -6.72
CA ARG A 91 -8.43 7.48 -6.57
C ARG A 91 -8.25 6.37 -5.55
N GLN A 92 -9.17 6.32 -4.59
CA GLN A 92 -9.24 5.27 -3.57
C GLN A 92 -10.40 4.32 -3.90
N PRO A 93 -10.30 3.02 -3.58
CA PRO A 93 -11.44 2.12 -3.65
C PRO A 93 -12.49 2.49 -2.59
N ALA A 94 -13.74 2.12 -2.79
CA ALA A 94 -14.79 2.40 -1.81
C ALA A 94 -14.72 1.48 -0.57
N ALA A 95 -13.98 0.38 -0.63
CA ALA A 95 -13.66 -0.48 0.50
C ALA A 95 -12.42 -1.32 0.18
N MET A 96 -11.62 -1.64 1.20
CA MET A 96 -10.44 -2.50 1.08
C MET A 96 -10.34 -3.45 2.26
N TYR A 97 -10.55 -4.74 2.00
CA TYR A 97 -10.38 -5.83 2.96
C TYR A 97 -9.30 -6.84 2.55
N GLY A 98 -8.90 -6.81 1.28
CA GLY A 98 -7.75 -7.54 0.77
C GLY A 98 -7.05 -6.72 -0.30
N TRP A 99 -5.74 -6.90 -0.45
CA TRP A 99 -4.99 -6.20 -1.48
C TRP A 99 -3.74 -6.97 -1.90
N VAL A 100 -3.25 -6.69 -3.10
CA VAL A 100 -1.96 -7.14 -3.60
C VAL A 100 -1.36 -6.08 -4.52
N VAL A 101 -0.08 -5.76 -4.31
CA VAL A 101 0.74 -5.00 -5.26
C VAL A 101 1.30 -5.96 -6.30
N VAL A 102 1.00 -5.69 -7.57
CA VAL A 102 1.39 -6.52 -8.71
C VAL A 102 2.68 -6.02 -9.34
N ASP A 103 2.87 -4.71 -9.40
CA ASP A 103 4.06 -4.02 -9.90
C ASP A 103 4.08 -2.55 -9.38
N GLU A 104 4.96 -1.70 -9.89
CA GLU A 104 5.11 -0.30 -9.46
C GLU A 104 3.85 0.57 -9.65
N GLU A 105 2.92 0.20 -10.52
CA GLU A 105 1.74 0.99 -10.92
C GLU A 105 0.41 0.28 -10.66
N THR A 106 0.45 -1.03 -10.41
CA THR A 106 -0.72 -1.89 -10.35
C THR A 106 -0.93 -2.45 -8.95
N ILE A 107 -2.08 -2.11 -8.36
CA ILE A 107 -2.60 -2.77 -7.17
C ILE A 107 -3.96 -3.38 -7.50
N ILE A 108 -4.24 -4.55 -6.92
CA ILE A 108 -5.57 -5.17 -6.95
C ILE A 108 -6.10 -5.12 -5.52
N VAL A 109 -7.33 -4.65 -5.35
CA VAL A 109 -7.99 -4.49 -4.06
C VAL A 109 -9.32 -5.22 -4.08
N GLY A 110 -9.57 -6.08 -3.09
CA GLY A 110 -10.88 -6.65 -2.82
C GLY A 110 -11.59 -5.85 -1.73
N GLY A 111 -12.83 -5.43 -2.00
CA GLY A 111 -13.72 -4.77 -1.05
C GLY A 111 -15.04 -5.52 -0.88
N ASP A 112 -16.11 -4.80 -0.57
CA ASP A 112 -17.46 -5.36 -0.39
C ASP A 112 -18.01 -5.94 -1.71
N SER A 113 -17.74 -7.22 -1.95
CA SER A 113 -18.16 -7.98 -3.14
C SER A 113 -17.65 -7.41 -4.48
N ILE A 114 -16.68 -6.49 -4.45
CA ILE A 114 -16.11 -5.82 -5.63
C ILE A 114 -14.59 -6.02 -5.63
N VAL A 115 -14.04 -6.29 -6.81
CA VAL A 115 -12.59 -6.23 -7.06
C VAL A 115 -12.29 -4.93 -7.82
N TYR A 116 -11.45 -4.11 -7.22
CA TYR A 116 -10.87 -2.92 -7.81
C TYR A 116 -9.45 -3.24 -8.29
N TRP A 117 -9.01 -2.54 -9.32
CA TRP A 117 -7.60 -2.54 -9.70
C TRP A 117 -7.23 -1.17 -10.24
N THR A 118 -5.96 -0.81 -10.15
CA THR A 118 -5.41 0.39 -10.78
C THR A 118 -4.40 0.00 -11.84
N ASP A 119 -4.32 0.75 -12.93
CA ASP A 119 -3.08 0.88 -13.71
C ASP A 119 -2.60 2.34 -13.68
N ASN A 120 -1.35 2.56 -14.10
CA ASN A 120 -0.79 3.90 -14.31
C ASN A 120 -1.01 4.83 -13.11
N HIS A 121 -0.61 4.40 -11.92
CA HIS A 121 -0.71 5.21 -10.69
C HIS A 121 -2.14 5.57 -10.28
N GLY A 122 -3.14 4.79 -10.68
CA GLY A 122 -4.56 5.11 -10.45
C GLY A 122 -5.11 6.21 -11.38
N ARG A 123 -4.42 6.51 -12.48
CA ARG A 123 -4.85 7.52 -13.48
C ARG A 123 -5.81 6.97 -14.52
N ARG A 124 -5.91 5.66 -14.71
CA ARG A 124 -6.91 5.03 -15.57
C ARG A 124 -7.72 4.01 -14.78
N ILE A 125 -8.95 4.39 -14.47
CA ILE A 125 -10.04 3.44 -14.27
C ILE A 125 -11.10 3.93 -15.24
N TRP A 126 -11.58 3.05 -16.12
CA TRP A 126 -12.95 2.97 -16.67
C TRP A 126 -12.92 2.06 -17.92
N GLU A 127 -12.65 0.77 -17.73
CA GLU A 127 -13.49 -0.24 -18.38
C GLU A 127 -14.00 -1.10 -17.22
N ASP A 128 -15.27 -0.90 -16.88
CA ASP A 128 -16.02 -1.68 -15.89
C ASP A 128 -16.14 -3.13 -16.37
N ASP A 129 -15.11 -3.94 -16.18
CA ASP A 129 -15.30 -5.38 -16.02
C ASP A 129 -15.52 -5.63 -14.52
N THR A 130 -16.73 -5.34 -14.09
CA THR A 130 -17.27 -5.96 -12.88
C THR A 130 -17.37 -7.46 -13.16
N LEU A 131 -16.33 -8.22 -12.81
CA LEU A 131 -16.42 -9.68 -12.76
C LEU A 131 -17.34 -10.05 -11.59
N THR A 132 -18.64 -9.94 -11.81
CA THR A 132 -19.69 -10.50 -10.95
C THR A 132 -19.71 -12.01 -11.16
N GLY A 133 -18.79 -12.70 -10.47
CA GLY A 133 -18.68 -14.15 -10.51
C GLY A 133 -19.55 -14.84 -9.47
N ALA A 134 -20.67 -15.40 -9.94
CA ALA A 134 -21.34 -16.63 -9.46
C ALA A 134 -22.32 -16.57 -8.26
N ALA A 135 -23.59 -16.34 -8.59
CA ALA A 135 -24.75 -17.13 -8.14
C ALA A 135 -25.68 -17.24 -9.37
N ASP A 136 -26.10 -18.39 -9.88
CA ASP A 136 -26.88 -19.46 -9.24
C ASP A 136 -26.65 -20.83 -9.89
N HIS A 137 -26.78 -21.87 -9.05
CA HIS A 137 -27.15 -23.29 -9.29
C HIS A 137 -26.89 -23.97 -10.66
#